data_AF-A0A060C3I5-F1
#
_entry.id   AF-A0A060C3I5-F1
#
_cell.length_a   1.000
_cell.length_b   1.000
_cell.length_c   1.000
_cell.angle_alpha   90.00
_cell.angle_beta   90.00
_cell.angle_gamma   90.00
#
_symmetry.space_group_name_H-M   'P 1'
#
loop_
_entity.id
_entity.type
_entity.pdbx_description
1 polymer ?
#
loop_
_entity_poly.entity_id
_entity_poly.type
_entity_poly.pdbx_seq_one_letter_code
_entity_poly.pdbx_strand_id
1 'polypeptide(L)'
;MKICFFCKIPDKEKLFLVDFYHQDIKILRKMDSNMAIATKYSEINWGADVIFVWWWTYAFFPVFMSKILRKKVIITGTFNYKCPKAGLDYF
;
A
#
# COMPACT_ATOMS: atom_id res chain seq x y z
N MET A 1 -11.96 -10.71 6.51
CA MET A 1 -11.56 -9.29 6.72
C MET A 1 -11.33 -8.69 5.36
N LYS A 2 -11.98 -7.58 5.01
CA LYS A 2 -11.83 -6.92 3.71
C LYS A 2 -10.69 -5.92 3.76
N ILE A 3 -9.74 -6.03 2.82
CA ILE A 3 -8.55 -5.19 2.76
C ILE A 3 -8.60 -4.36 1.47
N CYS A 4 -8.26 -3.08 1.57
CA CYS A 4 -7.96 -2.23 0.42
C CYS A 4 -6.49 -1.86 0.46
N PHE A 5 -5.70 -2.40 -0.46
CA PHE A 5 -4.32 -1.95 -0.70
C PHE A 5 -4.35 -0.68 -1.54
N PHE A 6 -3.74 0.38 -1.04
CA PHE A 6 -3.64 1.67 -1.73
C PHE A 6 -2.17 2.04 -1.91
N CYS A 7 -1.75 2.23 -3.15
CA CYS A 7 -0.43 2.76 -3.48
C CYS A 7 -0.56 3.73 -4.65
N LYS A 8 -0.34 5.03 -4.40
CA LYS A 8 -0.47 6.03 -5.45
C LYS A 8 0.69 5.91 -6.46
N ILE A 9 0.40 5.36 -7.62
CA ILE A 9 1.35 5.14 -8.71
C ILE A 9 0.62 5.24 -10.05
N PRO A 10 1.22 5.86 -11.09
CA PRO A 10 0.54 5.99 -12.39
C PRO A 10 0.35 4.65 -13.10
N ASP A 11 1.32 3.75 -12.97
CA ASP A 11 1.32 2.44 -13.62
C ASP A 11 1.13 1.33 -12.58
N LYS A 12 0.00 0.63 -12.70
CA LYS A 12 -0.40 -0.44 -11.80
C LYS A 12 0.49 -1.68 -11.93
N GLU A 13 1.06 -1.94 -13.11
CA GLU A 13 1.89 -3.13 -13.36
C GLU A 13 3.16 -3.12 -12.50
N LYS A 14 3.66 -1.92 -12.16
CA LYS A 14 4.80 -1.75 -11.25
C LYS A 14 4.57 -2.35 -9.87
N LEU A 15 3.32 -2.46 -9.41
CA LEU A 15 2.99 -3.12 -8.15
C LEU A 15 3.31 -4.62 -8.16
N PHE A 16 3.38 -5.23 -9.33
CA PHE A 16 3.69 -6.65 -9.48
C PHE A 16 5.13 -6.91 -9.92
N LEU A 17 5.81 -5.91 -10.49
CA LEU A 17 7.21 -5.99 -10.92
C LEU A 17 8.21 -5.68 -9.81
N VAL A 18 7.87 -4.76 -8.91
CA VAL A 18 8.77 -4.34 -7.83
C VAL A 18 8.52 -5.19 -6.60
N ASP A 19 9.58 -5.86 -6.13
CA ASP A 19 9.50 -6.93 -5.13
C ASP A 19 8.77 -6.55 -3.85
N PHE A 20 9.04 -5.37 -3.28
CA PHE A 20 8.41 -5.00 -2.01
C PHE A 20 6.89 -4.83 -2.12
N TYR A 21 6.38 -4.23 -3.20
CA TYR A 21 4.92 -4.18 -3.41
C TYR A 21 4.34 -5.59 -3.64
N HIS A 22 5.02 -6.38 -4.49
CA HIS A 22 4.52 -7.69 -4.88
C HIS A 22 4.44 -8.63 -3.67
N GLN A 23 5.46 -8.62 -2.81
CA GLN A 23 5.49 -9.41 -1.57
C GLN A 23 4.34 -9.04 -0.65
N ASP A 24 4.10 -7.75 -0.40
CA ASP A 24 3.01 -7.31 0.47
C ASP A 24 1.64 -7.66 -0.11
N ILE A 25 1.42 -7.42 -1.41
CA ILE A 25 0.17 -7.77 -2.09
C ILE A 25 -0.07 -9.28 -1.99
N LYS A 26 0.97 -10.11 -2.17
CA LYS A 26 0.87 -11.57 -2.06
C LYS A 26 0.52 -12.02 -0.65
N ILE A 27 1.11 -11.40 0.38
CA ILE A 27 0.80 -11.70 1.79
C ILE A 27 -0.63 -11.29 2.12
N LEU A 28 -1.04 -10.07 1.76
CA LEU A 28 -2.38 -9.56 2.04
C LEU A 28 -3.45 -10.36 1.29
N ARG A 29 -3.18 -10.82 0.06
CA ARG A 29 -4.08 -11.71 -0.69
C ARG A 29 -4.31 -13.07 -0.04
N LYS A 30 -3.37 -13.57 0.78
CA LYS A 30 -3.60 -14.79 1.57
C LYS A 30 -4.61 -14.58 2.70
N MET A 31 -4.76 -13.34 3.18
CA MET A 31 -5.74 -12.96 4.21
C MET A 31 -7.09 -12.54 3.61
N ASP A 32 -7.07 -11.95 2.42
CA ASP A 32 -8.24 -11.55 1.65
C ASP A 32 -8.04 -11.84 0.16
N SER A 33 -8.59 -12.96 -0.32
CA SER A 33 -8.44 -13.38 -1.72
C SER A 33 -9.01 -12.38 -2.73
N ASN A 34 -9.95 -11.53 -2.29
CA ASN A 34 -10.64 -10.53 -3.11
C ASN A 34 -10.19 -9.09 -2.77
N MET A 35 -9.00 -8.94 -2.18
CA MET A 35 -8.44 -7.65 -1.80
C MET A 35 -8.51 -6.63 -2.95
N ALA A 36 -9.02 -5.44 -2.65
CA ALA A 36 -9.06 -4.34 -3.60
C ALA A 36 -7.65 -3.71 -3.73
N ILE A 37 -7.25 -3.40 -4.96
CA ILE A 37 -6.01 -2.66 -5.25
C ILE A 37 -6.40 -1.32 -5.87
N ALA A 38 -6.07 -0.24 -5.18
CA ALA A 38 -6.31 1.14 -5.59
C ALA A 38 -4.98 1.84 -5.90
N THR A 39 -4.88 2.48 -7.06
CA THR A 39 -3.71 3.30 -7.42
C THR A 39 -4.01 4.80 -7.39
N LYS A 40 -5.28 5.17 -7.19
CA LYS A 40 -5.76 6.55 -7.06
C LYS A 40 -6.66 6.69 -5.83
N TYR A 41 -6.77 7.90 -5.29
CA TYR A 41 -7.63 8.17 -4.13
C TYR A 41 -9.10 7.82 -4.38
N SER A 42 -9.59 8.03 -5.61
CA SER A 42 -10.97 7.70 -6.01
C SER A 42 -11.26 6.21 -6.09
N GLU A 43 -10.23 5.37 -6.18
CA GLU A 43 -10.35 3.91 -6.28
C GLU A 43 -10.30 3.25 -4.90
N ILE A 44 -10.01 4.02 -3.84
CA ILE A 44 -9.96 3.50 -2.48
C ILE A 44 -11.33 2.94 -2.11
N ASN A 45 -11.38 1.64 -1.84
CA ASN A 45 -12.59 0.98 -1.38
C ASN A 45 -12.81 1.27 0.11
N TRP A 46 -13.57 2.33 0.39
CA TRP A 46 -13.98 2.70 1.76
C TRP A 46 -14.93 1.69 2.43
N GLY A 47 -15.42 0.69 1.70
CA GLY A 47 -16.14 -0.46 2.24
C GLY A 47 -15.24 -1.48 2.94
N ALA A 48 -13.91 -1.38 2.81
CA ALA A 48 -12.97 -2.27 3.48
C ALA A 48 -12.92 -2.07 5.00
N ASP A 49 -12.47 -3.09 5.72
CA ASP A 49 -12.24 -3.05 7.17
C ASP A 49 -10.89 -2.38 7.49
N VAL A 50 -9.91 -2.60 6.61
CA VAL A 50 -8.54 -2.07 6.71
C VAL A 50 -8.13 -1.43 5.39
N ILE A 51 -7.62 -0.20 5.47
CA ILE A 51 -6.95 0.47 4.36
C ILE A 51 -5.44 0.34 4.59
N PHE A 52 -4.77 -0.42 3.73
CA PHE A 52 -3.33 -0.62 3.77
C PHE A 52 -2.67 0.35 2.79
N VAL A 53 -2.01 1.38 3.30
CA VAL A 53 -1.45 2.47 2.51
C VAL A 53 0.04 2.29 2.32
N TRP A 54 0.47 2.19 1.07
CA TRP A 54 1.86 2.19 0.69
C TRP A 54 2.31 3.53 0.10
N TRP A 55 3.42 3.99 0.68
CA TRP A 55 4.00 5.34 0.77
C TRP A 55 3.25 6.25 1.76
N TRP A 56 3.92 6.56 2.88
CA TRP A 56 3.43 7.50 3.88
C TRP A 56 3.16 8.91 3.31
N THR A 57 3.88 9.32 2.25
CA THR A 57 3.68 10.60 1.56
C THR A 57 2.26 10.77 1.04
N TYR A 58 1.58 9.67 0.70
CA TYR A 58 0.19 9.66 0.22
C TYR A 58 -0.82 9.24 1.28
N ALA A 59 -0.40 9.08 2.54
CA ALA A 59 -1.27 8.62 3.62
C ALA A 59 -2.11 9.72 4.26
N PHE A 60 -1.78 11.01 4.06
CA PHE A 60 -2.53 12.12 4.67
C PHE A 60 -4.04 12.04 4.38
N PHE A 61 -4.42 11.91 3.11
CA PHE A 61 -5.83 11.83 2.71
C PHE A 61 -6.51 10.54 3.24
N PRO A 62 -5.93 9.33 3.09
CA PRO A 62 -6.44 8.12 3.70
C PRO A 62 -6.68 8.20 5.22
N VAL A 63 -5.75 8.79 5.96
CA VAL A 63 -5.86 8.96 7.42
C VAL A 63 -6.95 9.95 7.79
N PHE A 64 -7.05 11.06 7.07
CA PHE A 64 -8.11 12.03 7.29
C PHE A 64 -9.50 11.41 7.07
N MET A 65 -9.69 10.72 5.94
CA MET A 65 -10.94 10.05 5.61
C MET A 65 -11.25 8.90 6.55
N SER A 66 -10.24 8.15 7.02
CA SER A 66 -10.47 7.06 7.96
C SER A 66 -10.96 7.53 9.31
N LYS A 67 -10.56 8.72 9.77
CA LYS A 67 -11.09 9.33 11.00
C LYS A 67 -12.58 9.65 10.86
N ILE A 68 -13.00 10.15 9.70
CA ILE A 68 -14.40 10.45 9.39
C ILE A 68 -15.21 9.14 9.30
N LEU A 69 -14.68 8.15 8.61
CA LEU A 69 -15.36 6.88 8.31
C LEU A 69 -15.14 5.78 9.35
N ARG A 70 -14.41 6.09 10.43
CA ARG A 70 -14.00 5.15 11.50
C ARG A 70 -13.34 3.87 10.98
N LYS A 71 -12.44 4.03 9.99
CA LYS A 71 -11.70 2.92 9.37
C LYS A 71 -10.32 2.74 9.99
N LYS A 72 -9.84 1.49 10.00
CA LYS A 72 -8.46 1.19 10.40
C LYS A 72 -7.54 1.46 9.21
N VAL A 73 -6.45 2.17 9.44
CA VAL A 73 -5.43 2.47 8.43
C VAL A 73 -4.10 1.96 8.92
N ILE A 74 -3.41 1.22 8.06
CA ILE A 74 -2.03 0.80 8.25
C ILE A 74 -1.21 1.56 7.22
N ILE A 75 -0.19 2.27 7.69
CA ILE A 75 0.70 3.06 6.83
C ILE A 75 2.04 2.36 6.78
N THR A 76 2.58 2.21 5.58
CA THR A 76 3.88 1.59 5.35
C THR A 76 4.60 2.25 4.19
N GLY A 77 5.90 2.05 4.15
CA GLY A 77 6.80 2.58 3.13
C GLY A 77 8.23 2.24 3.48
N THR A 78 9.14 2.58 2.60
CA THR A 78 10.57 2.34 2.77
C THR A 78 11.30 3.66 2.88
N PHE A 79 12.28 3.73 3.79
CA PHE A 79 13.24 4.83 3.77
C PHE A 79 14.30 4.52 2.72
N ASN A 80 14.46 5.42 1.77
CA ASN A 80 15.61 5.40 0.89
C ASN A 80 16.78 6.08 1.63
N TYR A 81 17.55 5.28 2.37
CA TYR A 81 18.77 5.73 3.03
C TYR A 81 19.94 4.88 2.57
N LYS A 82 21.12 5.50 2.50
CA LYS A 82 22.35 4.80 2.10
C LYS A 82 22.75 3.82 3.20
N CYS A 83 22.46 2.54 3.01
CA CYS A 83 22.88 1.50 3.95
C CYS A 83 24.42 1.35 3.88
N PRO A 84 25.16 1.61 4.97
CA PRO A 84 26.64 1.66 4.94
C PRO A 84 27.32 0.32 4.59
N LYS A 85 26.58 -0.80 4.57
CA LYS A 85 27.10 -2.16 4.36
C LYS A 85 26.22 -3.04 3.45
N ALA A 86 25.23 -2.47 2.75
CA ALA A 86 24.50 -3.25 1.75
C ALA A 86 25.41 -3.45 0.53
N GLY A 87 25.67 -4.70 0.16
CA GLY A 87 26.34 -5.01 -1.10
C GLY A 87 25.56 -4.39 -2.26
N LEU A 88 26.28 -3.71 -3.16
CA LEU A 88 25.80 -3.07 -4.41
C LEU A 88 24.36 -3.44 -4.79
N ASP A 89 23.43 -2.49 -4.61
CA ASP A 89 22.08 -2.61 -5.15
C ASP A 89 22.17 -2.78 -6.68
N TYR A 90 21.44 -3.78 -7.19
CA TYR A 90 21.35 -4.06 -8.62
C TYR A 90 20.50 -2.98 -9.30
N PHE A 91 21.13 -2.27 -10.23
CA PHE A 91 20.50 -1.31 -11.14
C PHE A 91 19.52 -1.99 -12.10
#